data_AF-A0A9D1V460-F1
#
_entry.id   AF-A0A9D1V460-F1
#
_cell.length_a   1.000
_cell.length_b   1.000
_cell.length_c   1.000
_cell.angle_alpha   90.00
_cell.angle_beta   90.00
_cell.angle_gamma   90.00
#
_symmetry.space_group_name_H-M   'P 1'
#
loop_
_entity.id
_entity.type
_entity.pdbx_description
1 polymer ?
#
loop_
_entity_poly.entity_id
_entity_poly.type
_entity_poly.pdbx_seq_one_letter_code
_entity_poly.pdbx_strand_id
1 'polypeptide(L)'
;MSCSTHGSKIDRIQVDYCRTTTVYPRTAKERAHWQSFTRSHSEHLILDRFSGTLELQFELAPGCSVTHKYQLKEQVTELLDCFSVGALFADSYPQTELGVEQTDGEEYLVQDPKRSTAYLITIRYRGNRERRISGSYDKNRLPADYPQFMRPIFSLIQEFSFGEMIFPEVYEKRRRKKGELIYCSVVFDNGLKTYYYRTEDDSLDAGDDVVVPAGSDNHLSIVKIVKVEYFAPADVPFPIEKTKVILRRCTEDDYNEIG
;
A
#
# COMPACT_ATOMS: atom_id res chain seq x y z
N MET A 1 -12.96 37.27 24.12
CA MET A 1 -11.74 36.56 23.72
C MET A 1 -12.06 35.08 23.67
N SER A 2 -12.47 34.59 22.51
CA SER A 2 -12.81 33.17 22.29
C SER A 2 -11.76 32.60 21.34
N CYS A 3 -10.78 31.90 21.90
CA CYS A 3 -9.75 31.21 21.14
C CYS A 3 -10.40 29.97 20.50
N SER A 4 -10.75 30.08 19.22
CA SER A 4 -11.22 28.97 18.40
C SER A 4 -10.06 28.01 18.16
N THR A 5 -10.07 26.87 18.84
CA THR A 5 -9.17 25.74 18.59
C THR A 5 -9.56 25.04 17.29
N HIS A 6 -9.30 25.68 16.15
CA HIS A 6 -9.16 24.96 14.89
C HIS A 6 -7.70 24.50 14.79
N GLY A 7 -7.49 23.18 14.76
CA GLY A 7 -6.18 22.58 14.56
C GLY A 7 -5.49 23.25 13.37
N SER A 8 -4.22 23.64 13.56
CA SER A 8 -3.49 24.31 12.49
C SER A 8 -3.38 23.37 11.30
N LYS A 9 -3.78 23.85 10.11
CA LYS A 9 -3.79 23.06 8.88
C LYS A 9 -2.37 22.55 8.57
N ILE A 10 -2.22 21.26 8.29
CA ILE A 10 -0.94 20.64 7.92
C ILE A 10 -0.69 20.84 6.42
N ASP A 11 0.47 21.37 6.07
CA ASP A 11 0.91 21.58 4.68
C ASP A 11 1.86 20.48 4.21
N ARG A 12 2.67 19.89 5.10
CA ARG A 12 3.59 18.79 4.76
C ARG A 12 3.86 17.89 5.94
N ILE A 13 3.97 16.59 5.69
CA ILE A 13 4.52 15.60 6.64
C ILE A 13 5.67 14.88 5.94
N GLN A 14 6.79 14.76 6.64
CA GLN A 14 7.94 13.97 6.21
C GLN A 14 8.27 12.95 7.30
N VAL A 15 8.59 11.73 6.88
CA VAL A 15 9.09 10.66 7.74
C VAL A 15 10.41 10.19 7.16
N ASP A 16 11.47 10.34 7.95
CA ASP A 16 12.78 9.81 7.67
C ASP A 16 12.99 8.60 8.56
N TYR A 17 13.25 7.45 7.97
CA TYR A 17 13.61 6.21 8.67
C TYR A 17 15.06 5.87 8.36
N CYS A 18 15.80 5.44 9.38
CA CYS A 18 17.17 4.97 9.22
C CYS A 18 17.36 3.68 10.02
N ARG A 19 17.86 2.66 9.35
CA ARG A 19 18.35 1.43 9.98
C ARG A 19 19.84 1.32 9.82
N THR A 20 20.53 1.07 10.93
CA THR A 20 21.96 0.79 10.95
C THR A 20 22.19 -0.66 11.34
N THR A 21 23.11 -1.36 10.67
CA THR A 21 23.47 -2.74 10.99
C THR A 21 24.97 -2.96 10.87
N THR A 22 25.57 -3.55 11.90
CA THR A 22 26.98 -3.94 11.90
C THR A 22 27.14 -5.29 11.20
N VAL A 23 27.90 -5.31 10.11
CA VAL A 23 28.17 -6.50 9.30
C VAL A 23 29.53 -7.07 9.68
N TYR A 24 29.57 -8.35 10.04
CA TYR A 24 30.81 -9.07 10.37
C TYR A 24 31.24 -9.98 9.22
N PRO A 25 32.56 -10.20 9.05
CA PRO A 25 33.06 -11.19 8.10
C PRO A 25 32.67 -12.59 8.57
N ARG A 26 32.09 -13.39 7.66
CA ARG A 26 31.53 -14.72 7.94
C ARG A 26 32.60 -15.81 7.99
N THR A 27 33.75 -15.58 7.37
CA THR A 27 34.84 -16.56 7.29
C THR A 27 36.18 -16.01 7.81
N ALA A 28 37.11 -16.91 8.16
CA ALA A 28 38.48 -16.53 8.53
C ALA A 28 39.22 -15.83 7.37
N LYS A 29 38.92 -16.24 6.12
CA LYS A 29 39.46 -15.63 4.91
C LYS A 29 38.93 -14.21 4.71
N GLU A 30 37.64 -13.96 4.95
CA GLU A 30 37.08 -12.59 4.89
C GLU A 30 37.64 -11.69 5.99
N ARG A 31 37.84 -12.22 7.21
CA ARG A 31 38.49 -11.50 8.33
C ARG A 31 39.91 -11.04 8.04
N ALA A 32 40.62 -11.73 7.15
CA ALA A 32 41.96 -11.34 6.72
C ALA A 32 41.96 -10.14 5.76
N HIS A 33 40.83 -9.85 5.11
CA HIS A 33 40.73 -8.82 4.06
C HIS A 33 39.94 -7.58 4.47
N TRP A 34 38.99 -7.69 5.41
CA TRP A 34 38.26 -6.53 5.91
C TRP A 34 37.67 -6.77 7.32
N GLN A 35 37.57 -5.69 8.11
CA GLN A 35 36.97 -5.69 9.45
C GLN A 35 35.46 -5.45 9.38
N SER A 36 34.72 -5.64 10.49
CA SER A 36 33.30 -5.31 10.50
C SER A 36 33.05 -3.86 10.09
N PHE A 37 32.02 -3.61 9.28
CA PHE A 37 31.59 -2.27 8.90
C PHE A 37 30.11 -2.04 9.20
N THR A 38 29.72 -0.77 9.21
CA THR A 38 28.35 -0.34 9.47
C THR A 38 27.62 -0.07 8.16
N ARG A 39 26.50 -0.75 7.94
CA ARG A 39 25.60 -0.52 6.80
C ARG A 39 24.38 0.28 7.27
N SER A 40 24.13 1.43 6.66
CA SER A 40 22.90 2.20 6.85
C SER A 40 21.93 1.96 5.68
N HIS A 41 20.64 1.95 5.99
CA HIS A 41 19.53 1.92 5.05
C HIS A 41 18.57 3.02 5.44
N SER A 42 18.30 3.94 4.50
CA SER A 42 17.44 5.10 4.75
C SER A 42 16.23 5.08 3.84
N GLU A 43 15.08 5.47 4.38
CA GLU A 43 13.83 5.64 3.65
C GLU A 43 13.23 7.01 3.98
N HIS A 44 12.64 7.64 2.97
CA HIS A 44 12.04 8.97 3.07
C HIS A 44 10.63 8.93 2.50
N LEU A 45 9.65 9.23 3.32
CA LEU A 45 8.25 9.39 2.91
C LEU A 45 7.86 10.86 3.04
N ILE A 46 7.25 11.44 2.02
CA ILE A 46 6.82 12.83 2.00
C ILE A 46 5.37 12.91 1.51
N LEU A 47 4.52 13.58 2.28
CA LEU A 47 3.21 14.08 1.84
C LEU A 47 3.30 15.60 1.76
N ASP A 48 3.07 16.19 0.58
CA ASP A 48 3.12 17.63 0.38
C ASP A 48 1.83 18.16 -0.24
N ARG A 49 1.15 19.05 0.49
CA ARG A 49 -0.13 19.64 0.08
C ARG A 49 0.04 20.54 -1.14
N PHE A 50 1.13 21.29 -1.24
CA PHE A 50 1.27 22.32 -2.27
C PHE A 50 1.50 21.66 -3.63
N SER A 51 2.48 20.77 -3.74
CA SER A 51 2.68 19.95 -4.93
C SER A 51 1.54 18.97 -5.13
N GLY A 52 0.86 18.54 -4.06
CA GLY A 52 -0.16 17.49 -4.13
C GLY A 52 0.47 16.13 -4.40
N THR A 53 1.62 15.85 -3.76
CA THR A 53 2.39 14.64 -4.02
C THR A 53 2.57 13.78 -2.77
N LEU A 54 2.58 12.47 -3.00
CA LEU A 54 3.12 11.47 -2.10
C LEU A 54 4.43 10.98 -2.72
N GLU A 55 5.52 11.01 -1.98
CA GLU A 55 6.83 10.54 -2.45
C GLU A 55 7.42 9.53 -1.47
N LEU A 56 7.90 8.39 -1.96
CA LEU A 56 8.63 7.39 -1.19
C LEU A 56 9.99 7.14 -1.86
N GLN A 57 11.07 7.34 -1.12
CA GLN A 57 12.43 7.23 -1.62
C GLN A 57 13.26 6.33 -0.70
N PHE A 58 14.06 5.43 -1.28
CA PHE A 58 14.95 4.57 -0.52
C PHE A 58 16.10 4.05 -1.39
N GLU A 59 17.16 3.59 -0.75
CA GLU A 59 18.32 3.01 -1.43
C GLU A 59 18.37 1.49 -1.22
N LEU A 60 18.48 0.73 -2.32
CA LEU A 60 18.61 -0.73 -2.26
C LEU A 60 20.08 -1.15 -2.06
N ALA A 61 20.99 -0.41 -2.71
CA ALA A 61 22.44 -0.60 -2.67
C ALA A 61 23.14 0.70 -3.09
N PRO A 62 24.45 0.87 -2.79
CA PRO A 62 25.22 2.03 -3.24
C PRO A 62 25.04 2.32 -4.73
N GLY A 63 24.50 3.50 -5.04
CA GLY A 63 24.20 3.94 -6.42
C GLY A 63 22.89 3.41 -7.02
N CYS A 64 22.08 2.68 -6.24
CA CYS A 64 20.78 2.14 -6.63
C CYS A 64 19.68 2.70 -5.73
N SER A 65 19.19 3.88 -6.10
CA SER A 65 18.06 4.54 -5.46
C SER A 65 16.75 4.25 -6.19
N VAL A 66 15.68 4.16 -5.42
CA VAL A 66 14.31 4.06 -5.90
C VAL A 66 13.56 5.31 -5.45
N THR A 67 12.74 5.85 -6.32
CA THR A 67 11.83 6.97 -6.00
C THR A 67 10.48 6.68 -6.62
N HIS A 68 9.48 6.51 -5.77
CA HIS A 68 8.08 6.51 -6.16
C HIS A 68 7.52 7.90 -5.94
N LYS A 69 6.87 8.47 -6.96
CA LYS A 69 6.23 9.78 -6.89
C LYS A 69 4.83 9.70 -7.46
N TYR A 70 3.86 10.00 -6.61
CA TYR A 70 2.44 9.96 -6.93
C TYR A 70 1.89 11.39 -6.93
N GLN A 71 1.25 11.78 -8.03
CA GLN A 71 0.64 13.10 -8.20
C GLN A 71 -0.86 12.98 -7.92
N LEU A 72 -1.26 13.18 -6.65
CA LEU A 72 -2.58 12.84 -6.12
C LEU A 72 -3.12 14.03 -5.30
N LYS A 73 -3.41 15.14 -5.98
CA LYS A 73 -3.68 16.44 -5.35
C LYS A 73 -4.83 16.39 -4.34
N GLU A 74 -5.93 15.75 -4.72
CA GLU A 74 -7.14 15.65 -3.90
C GLU A 74 -6.90 14.69 -2.73
N GLN A 75 -6.43 13.47 -3.00
CA GLN A 75 -6.21 12.44 -1.98
C GLN A 75 -5.17 12.89 -0.93
N VAL A 76 -4.07 13.52 -1.35
CA VAL A 76 -3.06 14.06 -0.41
C VAL A 76 -3.65 15.20 0.43
N THR A 77 -4.47 16.07 -0.18
CA THR A 77 -5.13 17.18 0.54
C THR A 77 -6.07 16.64 1.62
N GLU A 78 -6.89 15.64 1.27
CA GLU A 78 -7.84 14.99 2.17
C GLU A 78 -7.12 14.26 3.31
N LEU A 79 -6.08 13.49 3.01
CA LEU A 79 -5.27 12.82 4.04
C LEU A 79 -4.70 13.82 5.06
N LEU A 80 -4.09 14.91 4.57
CA LEU A 80 -3.53 15.94 5.44
C LEU A 80 -4.60 16.70 6.23
N ASP A 81 -5.80 16.87 5.68
CA ASP A 81 -6.94 17.46 6.41
C ASP A 81 -7.44 16.52 7.51
N CYS A 82 -7.57 15.22 7.24
CA CYS A 82 -7.89 14.19 8.24
C CYS A 82 -6.90 14.19 9.41
N PHE A 83 -5.59 14.24 9.10
CA PHE A 83 -4.55 14.31 10.13
C PHE A 83 -4.55 15.61 10.94
N SER A 84 -5.01 16.72 10.33
CA SER A 84 -5.10 18.02 11.01
C SER A 84 -6.20 18.04 12.09
N VAL A 85 -7.30 17.31 11.87
CA VAL A 85 -8.43 17.25 12.82
C VAL A 85 -8.08 16.42 14.06
N GLY A 86 -7.35 15.32 13.90
CA GLY A 86 -7.05 14.37 14.97
C GLY A 86 -5.94 14.78 15.94
N ALA A 87 -5.36 15.98 15.80
CA ALA A 87 -4.17 16.41 16.55
C ALA A 87 -3.03 15.37 16.46
N LEU A 88 -2.67 14.98 15.23
CA LEU A 88 -1.72 13.91 14.96
C LEU A 88 -0.45 13.99 15.84
N PHE A 89 -0.13 12.87 16.50
CA PHE A 89 0.98 12.68 17.40
C PHE A 89 0.96 13.59 18.64
N ALA A 90 -0.19 14.13 19.07
CA ALA A 90 -0.28 15.06 20.21
C ALA A 90 0.48 14.57 21.45
N ASP A 91 0.32 13.30 21.82
CA ASP A 91 0.92 12.69 23.02
C ASP A 91 2.41 12.35 22.85
N SER A 92 2.98 12.61 21.68
CA SER A 92 4.42 12.46 21.44
C SER A 92 5.16 13.65 22.05
N TYR A 93 5.62 13.49 23.29
CA TYR A 93 6.53 14.46 23.90
C TYR A 93 7.83 14.56 23.08
N PRO A 94 8.39 15.76 22.87
CA PRO A 94 9.72 15.87 22.30
C PRO A 94 10.71 15.21 23.27
N GLN A 95 11.27 14.08 22.88
CA GLN A 95 12.41 13.50 23.57
C GLN A 95 13.59 14.43 23.30
N THR A 96 13.80 15.41 24.17
CA THR A 96 15.11 16.07 24.29
C THR A 96 16.14 14.99 24.56
N GLU A 97 17.35 15.14 24.01
CA GLU A 97 18.48 14.20 24.10
C GLU A 97 18.90 13.80 25.55
N LEU A 98 18.23 14.32 26.57
CA LEU A 98 18.39 14.02 27.99
C LEU A 98 16.99 13.92 28.61
N GLY A 99 16.42 12.71 28.66
CA GLY A 99 15.09 12.50 29.22
C GLY A 99 14.56 11.10 28.98
N VAL A 100 15.34 10.08 29.33
CA VAL A 100 14.78 8.73 29.51
C VAL A 100 14.00 8.78 30.83
N GLU A 101 12.69 9.05 30.76
CA GLU A 101 11.82 8.55 31.82
C GLU A 101 11.92 7.03 31.76
N GLN A 102 12.69 6.47 32.69
CA GLN A 102 12.78 5.04 32.91
C GLN A 102 11.39 4.59 33.37
N THR A 103 10.57 4.10 32.45
CA THR A 103 9.41 3.29 32.81
C THR A 103 9.89 2.00 33.43
N ASP A 104 9.31 1.62 34.57
CA ASP A 104 9.53 0.34 35.23
C ASP A 104 9.39 -0.81 34.20
N GLY A 105 10.51 -1.45 33.84
CA GLY A 105 10.57 -2.53 32.85
C GLY A 105 11.64 -2.41 31.76
N GLU A 106 12.33 -1.26 31.62
CA GLU A 106 13.41 -1.10 30.62
C GLU A 106 14.65 -1.97 30.88
N GLU A 107 14.87 -2.41 32.13
CA GLU A 107 15.99 -3.28 32.51
C GLU A 107 15.96 -4.66 31.85
N TYR A 108 14.82 -5.08 31.27
CA TYR A 108 14.66 -6.39 30.61
C TYR A 108 14.65 -6.32 29.08
N LEU A 109 14.83 -5.14 28.48
CA LEU A 109 14.84 -5.00 27.03
C LEU A 109 16.21 -5.39 26.47
N VAL A 110 16.23 -6.45 25.66
CA VAL A 110 17.43 -6.87 24.92
C VAL A 110 17.65 -5.87 23.78
N GLN A 111 18.56 -4.92 23.96
CA GLN A 111 19.07 -4.12 22.86
C GLN A 111 19.97 -5.00 21.98
N ASP A 112 19.75 -4.98 20.66
CA ASP A 112 20.70 -5.58 19.72
C ASP A 112 21.83 -4.57 19.46
N PRO A 113 23.04 -4.74 20.01
CA PRO A 113 24.14 -3.80 19.78
C PRO A 113 24.59 -3.77 18.31
N LYS A 114 24.14 -4.73 17.49
CA LYS A 114 24.48 -4.84 16.07
C LYS A 114 23.46 -4.20 15.15
N ARG A 115 22.30 -3.78 15.67
CA ARG A 115 21.24 -3.21 14.85
C ARG A 115 20.50 -2.12 15.61
N SER A 116 20.43 -0.94 15.00
CA SER A 116 19.60 0.16 15.49
C SER A 116 18.65 0.64 14.39
N THR A 117 17.50 1.14 14.79
CA THR A 117 16.50 1.71 13.90
C THR A 117 15.99 3.00 14.51
N ALA A 118 15.99 4.09 13.75
CA ALA A 118 15.58 5.40 14.21
C ALA A 118 14.62 6.04 13.20
N TYR A 119 13.84 7.01 13.66
CA TYR A 119 13.00 7.82 12.81
C TYR A 119 13.03 9.29 13.19
N LEU A 120 12.68 10.13 12.23
CA LEU A 120 12.36 11.54 12.40
C LEU A 120 11.08 11.84 11.60
N ILE A 121 10.04 12.30 12.29
CA ILE A 121 8.83 12.83 11.68
C ILE A 121 8.90 14.35 11.76
N THR A 122 8.75 15.02 10.62
CA THR A 122 8.64 16.48 10.54
C THR A 122 7.27 16.86 10.01
N ILE A 123 6.49 17.57 10.81
CA ILE A 123 5.18 18.13 10.43
C ILE A 123 5.33 19.62 10.24
N ARG A 124 5.02 20.11 9.04
CA ARG A 124 4.95 21.54 8.72
C ARG A 124 3.49 21.97 8.60
N TYR A 125 3.14 22.97 9.38
CA TYR A 125 1.82 23.60 9.38
C TYR A 125 1.81 24.85 8.51
N ARG A 126 0.60 25.25 8.15
CA ARG A 126 0.33 26.52 7.48
C ARG A 126 0.92 27.69 8.27
N GLY A 127 1.63 28.56 7.57
CA GLY A 127 2.42 29.63 8.18
C GLY A 127 3.84 29.21 8.59
N ASN A 128 4.35 28.10 8.07
CA ASN A 128 5.73 27.61 8.26
C ASN A 128 6.11 27.25 9.70
N ARG A 129 5.14 26.98 10.58
CA ARG A 129 5.44 26.40 11.88
C ARG A 129 5.78 24.92 11.71
N GLU A 130 6.83 24.44 12.37
CA GLU A 130 7.23 23.03 12.33
C GLU A 130 7.13 22.35 13.70
N ARG A 131 6.83 21.06 13.70
CA ARG A 131 6.97 20.14 14.84
C ARG A 131 7.82 18.96 14.39
N ARG A 132 8.78 18.56 15.22
CA ARG A 132 9.65 17.40 14.97
C ARG A 132 9.49 16.39 16.10
N ILE A 133 9.41 15.11 15.73
CA ILE A 133 9.27 13.98 16.64
C ILE A 133 10.26 12.93 16.18
N SER A 134 11.09 12.44 17.08
CA SER A 134 12.11 11.44 16.76
C SER A 134 12.19 10.40 17.86
N GLY A 135 12.67 9.22 17.50
CA GLY A 135 12.87 8.13 18.44
C GLY A 135 13.42 6.90 17.74
N SER A 136 13.49 5.80 18.50
CA SER A 136 13.74 4.48 17.94
C SER A 136 12.52 4.00 17.15
N TYR A 137 12.73 3.40 15.98
CA TYR A 137 11.65 2.85 15.16
C TYR A 137 11.24 1.47 15.68
N ASP A 138 10.67 1.46 16.87
CA ASP A 138 10.07 0.30 17.51
C ASP A 138 8.64 0.63 17.95
N LYS A 139 7.81 -0.40 18.11
CA LYS A 139 6.39 -0.24 18.42
C LYS A 139 6.13 0.60 19.67
N ASN A 140 7.01 0.54 20.68
CA ASN A 140 6.79 1.20 21.97
C ASN A 140 7.33 2.63 22.00
N ARG A 141 8.24 2.99 21.08
CA ARG A 141 8.81 4.35 20.95
C ARG A 141 8.26 5.13 19.75
N LEU A 142 7.45 4.50 18.90
CA LEU A 142 6.62 5.20 17.92
C LEU A 142 5.43 5.88 18.60
N PRO A 143 4.90 6.99 18.03
CA PRO A 143 3.64 7.56 18.50
C PRO A 143 2.52 6.51 18.50
N ALA A 144 1.65 6.56 19.51
CA ALA A 144 0.56 5.59 19.66
C ALA A 144 -0.39 5.55 18.45
N ASP A 145 -0.55 6.68 17.78
CA ASP A 145 -1.35 6.89 16.58
C ASP A 145 -0.58 6.73 15.25
N TYR A 146 0.68 6.27 15.29
CA TYR A 146 1.47 5.99 14.08
C TYR A 146 0.80 4.99 13.11
N PRO A 147 0.15 3.90 13.56
CA PRO A 147 -0.60 3.03 12.67
C PRO A 147 -1.76 3.74 11.93
N GLN A 148 -2.47 4.63 12.61
CA GLN A 148 -3.59 5.41 12.06
C GLN A 148 -3.10 6.39 10.99
N PHE A 149 -1.88 6.89 11.14
CA PHE A 149 -1.19 7.69 10.13
C PHE A 149 -0.72 6.85 8.93
N MET A 150 -0.08 5.70 9.17
CA MET A 150 0.61 4.97 8.10
C MET A 150 -0.30 4.07 7.27
N ARG A 151 -1.40 3.54 7.85
CA ARG A 151 -2.37 2.69 7.14
C ARG A 151 -2.97 3.35 5.89
N PRO A 152 -3.56 4.56 5.95
CA PRO A 152 -4.17 5.16 4.75
C PRO A 152 -3.13 5.52 3.68
N ILE A 153 -1.91 5.84 4.08
CA ILE A 153 -0.78 6.07 3.15
C ILE A 153 -0.42 4.76 2.44
N PHE A 154 -0.31 3.67 3.19
CA PHE A 154 -0.05 2.34 2.64
C PHE A 154 -1.13 1.91 1.66
N SER A 155 -2.41 2.09 2.01
CA SER A 155 -3.54 1.81 1.12
C SER A 155 -3.44 2.59 -0.19
N LEU A 156 -3.14 3.90 -0.11
CA LEU A 156 -2.98 4.74 -1.30
C LEU A 156 -1.81 4.29 -2.18
N ILE A 157 -0.67 3.94 -1.57
CA ILE A 157 0.48 3.41 -2.32
C ILE A 157 0.11 2.10 -3.00
N GLN A 158 -0.55 1.17 -2.31
CA GLN A 158 -0.92 -0.13 -2.87
C GLN A 158 -1.82 -0.01 -4.10
N GLU A 159 -2.79 0.91 -4.08
CA GLU A 159 -3.70 1.17 -5.19
C GLU A 159 -2.95 1.56 -6.49
N PHE A 160 -1.84 2.30 -6.36
CA PHE A 160 -1.09 2.83 -7.50
C PHE A 160 0.32 2.22 -7.65
N SER A 161 0.66 1.16 -6.91
CA SER A 161 2.05 0.68 -6.79
C SER A 161 2.65 0.18 -8.10
N PHE A 162 1.83 -0.41 -8.97
CA PHE A 162 2.27 -1.00 -10.22
C PHE A 162 1.37 -0.55 -11.36
N GLY A 163 1.99 -0.01 -12.41
CA GLY A 163 1.27 0.23 -13.66
C GLY A 163 1.02 -1.09 -14.39
N GLU A 164 -0.15 -1.23 -15.00
CA GLU A 164 -0.60 -2.51 -15.59
C GLU A 164 0.33 -3.07 -16.68
N MET A 165 1.09 -2.19 -17.35
CA MET A 165 1.95 -2.53 -18.48
C MET A 165 3.03 -3.58 -18.19
N ILE A 166 3.40 -3.78 -16.93
CA ILE A 166 4.46 -4.74 -16.55
C ILE A 166 3.91 -6.14 -16.30
N PHE A 167 2.59 -6.29 -16.22
CA PHE A 167 1.94 -7.56 -15.94
C PHE A 167 1.81 -8.39 -17.22
N PRO A 168 2.34 -9.62 -17.28
CA PRO A 168 2.20 -10.52 -18.43
C PRO A 168 0.76 -10.69 -18.89
N GLU A 169 -0.17 -10.74 -17.95
CA GLU A 169 -1.60 -10.87 -18.20
C GLU A 169 -2.14 -9.76 -19.11
N VAL A 170 -1.51 -8.58 -19.08
CA VAL A 170 -1.90 -7.40 -19.87
C VAL A 170 -1.21 -7.42 -21.24
N TYR A 171 0.12 -7.57 -21.31
CA TYR A 171 0.84 -7.49 -22.59
C TYR A 171 0.83 -8.79 -23.41
N GLU A 172 0.58 -9.95 -22.79
CA GLU A 172 0.38 -11.23 -23.49
C GLU A 172 -1.07 -11.43 -23.94
N LYS A 173 -2.00 -10.55 -23.53
CA LYS A 173 -3.40 -10.57 -23.96
C LYS A 173 -3.49 -10.37 -25.47
N ARG A 174 -3.73 -11.47 -26.19
CA ARG A 174 -4.00 -11.42 -27.63
C ARG A 174 -5.38 -10.83 -27.90
N ARG A 175 -5.59 -10.26 -29.09
CA ARG A 175 -6.94 -9.91 -29.55
C ARG A 175 -7.75 -11.17 -29.85
N ARG A 176 -9.05 -11.15 -29.51
CA ARG A 176 -10.00 -12.18 -29.90
C ARG A 176 -10.09 -12.29 -31.42
N LYS A 177 -10.06 -13.50 -31.96
CA LYS A 177 -10.30 -13.76 -33.38
C LYS A 177 -11.80 -13.90 -33.62
N LYS A 178 -12.23 -13.56 -34.84
CA LYS A 178 -13.63 -13.73 -35.25
C LYS A 178 -14.09 -15.17 -35.04
N GLY A 179 -15.21 -15.36 -34.34
CA GLY A 179 -15.79 -16.67 -34.06
C GLY A 179 -15.32 -17.34 -32.77
N GLU A 180 -14.34 -16.76 -32.06
CA GLU A 180 -13.96 -17.22 -30.72
C GLU A 180 -14.95 -16.73 -29.66
N LEU A 181 -15.14 -17.55 -28.64
CA LEU A 181 -15.96 -17.32 -27.47
C LEU A 181 -15.13 -16.74 -26.34
N ILE A 182 -15.72 -15.86 -25.53
CA ILE A 182 -15.05 -15.27 -24.36
C ILE A 182 -15.43 -16.09 -23.13
N TYR A 183 -14.43 -16.64 -22.46
CA TYR A 183 -14.56 -17.33 -21.18
C TYR A 183 -13.81 -16.53 -20.12
N CYS A 184 -14.52 -16.14 -19.08
CA CYS A 184 -14.00 -15.44 -17.92
C CYS A 184 -13.92 -16.42 -16.75
N SER A 185 -12.71 -16.58 -16.20
CA SER A 185 -12.49 -17.26 -14.93
C SER A 185 -12.76 -16.25 -13.81
N VAL A 186 -13.70 -16.54 -12.92
CA VAL A 186 -14.11 -15.64 -11.83
C VAL A 186 -13.88 -16.27 -10.47
N VAL A 187 -13.61 -15.45 -9.47
CA VAL A 187 -13.58 -15.83 -8.04
C VAL A 187 -14.70 -15.11 -7.30
N PHE A 188 -15.29 -15.83 -6.35
CA PHE A 188 -16.20 -15.26 -5.36
C PHE A 188 -15.38 -14.81 -4.15
N ASP A 189 -15.87 -13.86 -3.37
CA ASP A 189 -15.17 -13.25 -2.21
C ASP A 189 -14.63 -14.27 -1.19
N ASN A 190 -15.18 -15.49 -1.18
CA ASN A 190 -14.83 -16.56 -0.23
C ASN A 190 -13.95 -17.67 -0.83
N GLY A 191 -13.50 -17.55 -2.08
CA GLY A 191 -13.04 -18.69 -2.88
C GLY A 191 -11.55 -18.72 -3.26
N LEU A 192 -10.87 -19.83 -2.95
CA LEU A 192 -9.62 -20.24 -3.62
C LEU A 192 -9.86 -20.90 -4.99
N LYS A 193 -11.13 -21.12 -5.36
CA LYS A 193 -11.55 -21.80 -6.60
C LYS A 193 -12.09 -20.78 -7.60
N THR A 194 -11.77 -21.02 -8.86
CA THR A 194 -12.31 -20.25 -9.98
C THR A 194 -13.43 -21.00 -10.68
N TYR A 195 -14.34 -20.25 -11.30
CA TYR A 195 -15.45 -20.76 -12.09
C TYR A 195 -15.48 -20.08 -13.46
N TYR A 196 -15.79 -20.83 -14.51
CA TYR A 196 -15.96 -20.25 -15.84
C TYR A 196 -17.36 -19.66 -16.03
N TYR A 197 -17.39 -18.43 -16.52
CA TYR A 197 -18.55 -17.78 -17.09
C TYR A 197 -18.24 -17.34 -18.51
N ARG A 198 -19.27 -17.13 -19.32
CA ARG A 198 -19.16 -16.59 -20.67
C ARG A 198 -19.63 -15.15 -20.74
N THR A 199 -19.14 -14.41 -21.72
CA THR A 199 -19.64 -13.08 -22.06
C THR A 199 -19.53 -12.83 -23.57
N GLU A 200 -20.24 -11.83 -24.06
CA GLU A 200 -20.03 -11.25 -25.39
C GLU A 200 -19.38 -9.85 -25.32
N ASP A 201 -19.20 -9.34 -24.10
CA ASP A 201 -18.53 -8.07 -23.82
C ASP A 201 -17.01 -8.28 -23.78
N ASP A 202 -16.36 -7.95 -24.90
CA ASP A 202 -14.90 -8.02 -25.08
C ASP A 202 -14.15 -6.88 -24.38
N SER A 203 -14.87 -5.94 -23.73
CA SER A 203 -14.27 -4.88 -22.92
C SER A 203 -13.95 -5.31 -21.49
N LEU A 204 -14.44 -6.48 -21.05
CA LEU A 204 -14.17 -7.01 -19.72
C LEU A 204 -12.73 -7.55 -19.62
N ASP A 205 -12.11 -7.31 -18.47
CA ASP A 205 -10.75 -7.77 -18.18
C ASP A 205 -10.60 -8.38 -16.79
N ALA A 206 -9.46 -9.02 -16.55
CA ALA A 206 -9.08 -9.43 -15.20
C ALA A 206 -8.99 -8.19 -14.29
N GLY A 207 -9.53 -8.30 -13.08
CA GLY A 207 -9.68 -7.21 -12.12
C GLY A 207 -11.09 -6.62 -12.07
N ASP A 208 -11.87 -6.74 -13.15
CA ASP A 208 -13.24 -6.24 -13.21
C ASP A 208 -14.17 -7.02 -12.28
N ASP A 209 -14.95 -6.27 -11.50
CA ASP A 209 -16.08 -6.81 -10.75
C ASP A 209 -17.31 -6.87 -11.68
N VAL A 210 -18.01 -8.01 -11.66
CA VAL A 210 -19.15 -8.29 -12.55
C VAL A 210 -20.28 -8.99 -11.80
N VAL A 211 -21.49 -8.83 -12.31
CA VAL A 211 -22.66 -9.50 -11.73
C VAL A 211 -22.98 -10.78 -12.50
N VAL A 212 -23.07 -11.89 -11.77
CA VAL A 212 -23.32 -13.23 -12.33
C VAL A 212 -24.45 -13.95 -11.59
N PRO A 213 -25.15 -14.90 -12.24
CA PRO A 213 -26.06 -15.81 -11.57
C PRO A 213 -25.30 -16.97 -10.90
N ALA A 214 -25.37 -17.07 -9.58
CA ALA A 214 -24.72 -18.10 -8.78
C ALA A 214 -25.71 -19.15 -8.25
N GLY A 215 -25.21 -20.30 -7.79
CA GLY A 215 -26.04 -21.38 -7.25
C GLY A 215 -26.99 -22.03 -8.25
N SER A 216 -27.82 -22.97 -7.79
CA SER A 216 -28.88 -23.58 -8.60
C SER A 216 -30.13 -22.70 -8.72
N ASP A 217 -30.30 -21.77 -7.79
CA ASP A 217 -31.37 -20.77 -7.69
C ASP A 217 -31.10 -19.51 -8.53
N ASN A 218 -29.90 -19.37 -9.10
CA ASN A 218 -29.49 -18.21 -9.90
C ASN A 218 -29.60 -16.88 -9.14
N HIS A 219 -29.34 -16.88 -7.83
CA HIS A 219 -29.21 -15.63 -7.10
C HIS A 219 -28.06 -14.80 -7.69
N LEU A 220 -28.20 -13.48 -7.67
CA LEU A 220 -27.17 -12.59 -8.18
C LEU A 220 -26.00 -12.55 -7.19
N SER A 221 -24.79 -12.47 -7.72
CA SER A 221 -23.57 -12.29 -6.94
C SER A 221 -22.61 -11.39 -7.69
N ILE A 222 -21.90 -10.56 -6.94
CA ILE A 222 -20.75 -9.82 -7.43
C ILE A 222 -19.54 -10.76 -7.36
N VAL A 223 -18.79 -10.86 -8.45
CA VAL A 223 -17.59 -11.69 -8.54
C VAL A 223 -16.49 -10.94 -9.28
N LYS A 224 -15.24 -11.27 -8.97
CA LYS A 224 -14.07 -10.68 -9.62
C LYS A 224 -13.59 -11.57 -10.77
N ILE A 225 -13.43 -11.01 -11.95
CA ILE A 225 -12.74 -11.69 -13.05
C ILE A 225 -11.26 -11.77 -12.70
N VAL A 226 -10.68 -12.98 -12.76
CA VAL A 226 -9.24 -13.19 -12.55
C VAL A 226 -8.50 -13.57 -13.83
N LYS A 227 -9.22 -13.96 -14.88
CA LYS A 227 -8.64 -14.28 -16.19
C LYS A 227 -9.69 -14.20 -17.29
N VAL A 228 -9.32 -13.67 -18.44
CA VAL A 228 -10.13 -13.69 -19.68
C VAL A 228 -9.40 -14.48 -20.74
N GLU A 229 -10.09 -15.45 -21.35
CA GLU A 229 -9.54 -16.33 -22.38
C GLU A 229 -10.49 -16.44 -23.57
N TYR A 230 -9.90 -16.66 -24.75
CA TYR A 230 -10.63 -16.84 -25.99
C TYR A 230 -10.44 -18.25 -26.53
N PHE A 231 -11.55 -18.93 -26.78
CA PHE A 231 -11.58 -20.31 -27.26
C PHE A 231 -12.37 -20.41 -28.55
N ALA A 232 -11.92 -21.25 -29.48
CA ALA A 232 -12.80 -21.73 -30.53
C ALA A 232 -13.93 -22.59 -29.91
N PRO A 233 -15.13 -22.66 -30.52
CA PRO A 233 -16.24 -23.43 -29.96
C PRO A 233 -15.92 -24.91 -29.66
N ALA A 234 -14.99 -25.51 -30.40
CA ALA A 234 -14.56 -26.90 -30.22
C ALA A 234 -13.57 -27.09 -29.05
N ASP A 235 -12.91 -26.03 -28.60
CA ASP A 235 -11.80 -26.06 -27.65
C ASP A 235 -12.18 -25.46 -26.28
N VAL A 236 -13.48 -25.24 -26.04
CA VAL A 236 -13.94 -24.60 -24.81
C VAL A 236 -13.59 -25.42 -23.56
N PRO A 237 -13.17 -24.78 -22.46
CA PRO A 237 -12.77 -25.48 -21.25
C PRO A 237 -13.96 -26.09 -20.50
N PHE A 238 -15.17 -25.61 -20.76
CA PHE A 238 -16.42 -26.13 -20.22
C PHE A 238 -17.54 -26.02 -21.27
N PRO A 239 -18.48 -26.99 -21.35
CA PRO A 239 -19.50 -27.00 -22.39
C PRO A 239 -20.31 -25.70 -22.44
N ILE A 240 -20.54 -25.21 -23.65
CA ILE A 240 -21.16 -23.90 -23.92
C ILE A 240 -22.51 -23.78 -23.20
N GLU A 241 -23.36 -24.78 -23.37
CA GLU A 241 -24.72 -24.84 -22.86
C GLU A 241 -24.81 -25.00 -21.33
N LYS A 242 -23.70 -25.38 -20.69
CA LYS A 242 -23.62 -25.52 -19.22
C LYS A 242 -22.92 -24.34 -18.56
N THR A 243 -22.24 -23.50 -19.34
CA THR A 243 -21.49 -22.36 -18.83
C THR A 243 -22.46 -21.19 -18.70
N LYS A 244 -22.62 -20.67 -17.48
CA LYS A 244 -23.45 -19.49 -17.23
C LYS A 244 -22.81 -18.24 -17.84
N VAL A 245 -23.61 -17.18 -18.00
CA VAL A 245 -23.16 -15.91 -18.61
C VAL A 245 -22.99 -14.82 -17.56
N ILE A 246 -22.01 -13.95 -17.78
CA ILE A 246 -21.91 -12.66 -17.09
C ILE A 246 -23.06 -11.78 -17.58
N LEU A 247 -23.76 -11.16 -16.63
CA LEU A 247 -24.93 -10.32 -16.94
C LEU A 247 -24.52 -8.90 -17.31
N ARG A 248 -23.58 -8.33 -16.55
CA ARG A 248 -23.07 -6.96 -16.74
C ARG A 248 -21.82 -6.72 -15.89
N ARG A 249 -21.09 -5.66 -16.22
CA ARG A 249 -20.10 -5.03 -15.35
C ARG A 249 -20.78 -4.49 -14.08
N CYS A 250 -20.14 -4.66 -12.93
CA CYS A 250 -20.64 -4.18 -11.65
C CYS A 250 -20.64 -2.64 -11.61
N THR A 251 -21.60 -2.07 -10.90
CA THR A 251 -21.79 -0.64 -10.67
C THR A 251 -21.90 -0.34 -9.16
N GLU A 252 -21.84 0.93 -8.77
CA GLU A 252 -22.04 1.31 -7.35
C GLU A 252 -23.38 0.85 -6.79
N ASP A 253 -24.45 0.94 -7.60
CA ASP A 253 -25.80 0.48 -7.20
C ASP A 253 -25.79 -1.03 -6.91
N ASP A 254 -25.05 -1.82 -7.69
CA ASP A 254 -24.95 -3.26 -7.48
C ASP A 254 -24.34 -3.60 -6.11
N TYR A 255 -23.32 -2.85 -5.66
CA TYR A 255 -22.74 -3.05 -4.32
C TYR A 255 -23.73 -2.73 -3.20
N ASN A 256 -24.66 -1.80 -3.41
CA ASN A 256 -25.68 -1.47 -2.41
C ASN A 256 -26.84 -2.49 -2.40
N GLU A 257 -27.14 -3.11 -3.54
CA GLU A 257 -28.30 -4.00 -3.71
C GLU A 257 -27.97 -5.50 -3.52
N ILE A 258 -26.74 -5.92 -3.87
CA ILE A 258 -26.32 -7.33 -3.91
C ILE A 258 -25.25 -7.63 -2.85
N GLY A 259 -24.39 -6.65 -2.55
CA GLY A 259 -23.22 -6.77 -1.66
C GLY A 259 -23.53 -7.01 -0.19
#